data_AF-A0A7S0DE42-F1
#
_entry.id   AF-A0A7S0DE42-F1
#
_cell.length_a   1.000
_cell.length_b   1.000
_cell.length_c   1.000
_cell.angle_alpha   90.00
_cell.angle_beta   90.00
_cell.angle_gamma   90.00
#
_symmetry.space_group_name_H-M   'P 1'
#
loop_
_entity.id
_entity.type
_entity.pdbx_description
1 polymer ?
#
loop_
_entity_poly.entity_id
_entity_poly.type
_entity_poly.pdbx_seq_one_letter_code
_entity_poly.pdbx_strand_id
1 'polypeptide(L)'
;KRLVELKADKKAADTNGDGPLHCACYNGHFEVIKFMVDTHHLDFETHNKQDRTPLDIALSEGKMDIANYFNQKRFQQAVLSGQVEEAKAILRTGYLKLDINHPTDK
;
A
#
# COMPACT_ATOMS: atom_id res chain seq x y z
N LYS A 1 -15.30 5.04 -14.83
CA LYS A 1 -15.52 6.38 -14.22
C LYS A 1 -16.72 6.44 -13.26
N ARG A 2 -17.09 5.36 -12.53
CA ARG A 2 -18.31 5.37 -11.70
C ARG A 2 -18.21 4.49 -10.45
N LEU A 3 -17.26 4.79 -9.58
CA LEU A 3 -17.14 4.20 -8.22
C LEU A 3 -16.36 5.10 -7.25
N VAL A 4 -16.27 6.41 -7.54
CA VAL A 4 -15.50 7.38 -6.74
C VAL A 4 -16.41 8.39 -6.00
N GLU A 5 -17.69 8.48 -6.36
CA GLU A 5 -18.61 9.48 -5.79
C GLU A 5 -19.57 8.94 -4.73
N LEU A 6 -19.66 7.61 -4.58
CA LEU A 6 -20.24 7.08 -3.36
C LEU A 6 -19.19 7.29 -2.29
N LYS A 7 -19.59 7.82 -1.12
CA LYS A 7 -18.83 7.75 0.12
C LYS A 7 -18.54 6.28 0.41
N ALA A 8 -17.59 5.69 -0.31
CA ALA A 8 -17.08 4.36 -0.07
C ALA A 8 -16.61 4.44 1.36
N ASP A 9 -17.36 3.81 2.26
CA ASP A 9 -17.02 3.81 3.66
C ASP A 9 -15.61 3.25 3.71
N LYS A 10 -14.65 4.09 4.15
CA LYS A 10 -13.23 3.70 4.19
C LYS A 10 -13.05 2.47 5.11
N LYS A 11 -14.07 2.14 5.91
CA LYS A 11 -14.18 0.98 6.79
C LYS A 11 -15.09 -0.14 6.26
N ALA A 12 -15.61 -0.04 5.03
CA ALA A 12 -16.38 -1.12 4.43
C ALA A 12 -15.49 -2.36 4.31
N ALA A 13 -15.79 -3.38 5.10
CA ALA A 13 -15.09 -4.65 5.09
C ALA A 13 -16.06 -5.77 4.72
N ASP A 14 -15.59 -6.75 3.98
CA ASP A 14 -16.39 -7.92 3.63
C ASP A 14 -16.51 -8.92 4.81
N THR A 15 -17.03 -10.12 4.54
CA THR A 15 -17.17 -11.17 5.56
C THR A 15 -15.85 -11.66 6.14
N ASN A 16 -14.73 -11.49 5.42
CA ASN A 16 -13.37 -11.80 5.86
C ASN A 16 -12.69 -10.62 6.56
N GLY A 17 -13.37 -9.47 6.67
CA GLY A 17 -12.75 -8.24 7.15
C GLY A 17 -11.87 -7.58 6.09
N ASP A 18 -11.94 -8.01 4.82
CA ASP A 18 -11.18 -7.40 3.74
C ASP A 18 -11.80 -6.04 3.39
N GLY A 19 -11.06 -4.98 3.70
CA GLY A 19 -11.38 -3.62 3.28
C GLY A 19 -11.11 -3.37 1.79
N PRO A 20 -11.40 -2.17 1.26
CA PRO A 20 -11.26 -1.88 -0.18
C PRO A 20 -9.84 -2.08 -0.71
N LEU A 21 -8.82 -1.79 0.11
CA LEU A 21 -7.42 -2.00 -0.26
C LEU A 21 -7.05 -3.48 -0.33
N HIS A 22 -7.57 -4.33 0.57
CA HIS A 22 -7.34 -5.79 0.51
C HIS A 22 -7.86 -6.36 -0.81
N CYS A 23 -9.10 -6.02 -1.16
CA CYS A 23 -9.73 -6.43 -2.41
C CYS A 23 -8.97 -5.92 -3.64
N ALA A 24 -8.51 -4.67 -3.63
CA ALA A 24 -7.76 -4.10 -4.74
C ALA A 24 -6.38 -4.77 -4.91
N CYS A 25 -5.73 -5.15 -3.81
CA CYS A 25 -4.45 -5.87 -3.83
C CYS A 25 -4.63 -7.28 -4.39
N TYR A 26 -5.65 -8.01 -3.95
CA TYR A 26 -5.98 -9.33 -4.47
C TYR A 26 -6.19 -9.31 -5.99
N ASN A 27 -6.95 -8.33 -6.49
CA ASN A 27 -7.24 -8.18 -7.91
C ASN A 27 -6.13 -7.49 -8.72
N GLY A 28 -5.07 -6.99 -8.09
CA GLY A 28 -3.96 -6.30 -8.76
C GLY A 28 -4.32 -4.94 -9.37
N HIS A 29 -5.30 -4.22 -8.82
CA HIS A 29 -5.78 -2.94 -9.36
C HIS A 29 -4.91 -1.75 -8.91
N PHE A 30 -3.71 -1.65 -9.47
CA PHE A 30 -2.68 -0.68 -9.07
C PHE A 30 -3.14 0.78 -9.09
N GLU A 31 -3.80 1.23 -10.17
CA GLU A 31 -4.25 2.62 -10.31
C GLU A 31 -5.32 2.99 -9.29
N VAL A 32 -6.17 2.02 -8.94
CA VAL A 32 -7.20 2.19 -7.89
C VAL A 32 -6.54 2.33 -6.52
N ILE A 33 -5.53 1.51 -6.23
CA ILE A 33 -4.75 1.58 -4.98
C ILE A 33 -4.06 2.93 -4.86
N LYS A 34 -3.38 3.37 -5.92
CA LYS A 34 -2.70 4.67 -5.93
C LYS A 34 -3.70 5.79 -5.67
N PHE A 35 -4.85 5.78 -6.34
CA PHE A 35 -5.90 6.76 -6.12
C PHE A 35 -6.42 6.75 -4.67
N MET A 36 -6.68 5.57 -4.09
CA MET A 36 -7.16 5.44 -2.71
C MET A 36 -6.14 5.91 -1.66
N VAL A 37 -4.87 5.56 -1.81
CA VAL A 37 -3.81 5.92 -0.86
C VAL A 37 -3.41 7.39 -1.01
N ASP A 38 -3.16 7.86 -2.24
CA ASP A 38 -2.66 9.22 -2.46
C ASP A 38 -3.76 10.29 -2.31
N THR A 39 -4.97 10.02 -2.80
CA THR A 39 -6.04 11.02 -2.86
C THR A 39 -6.98 10.94 -1.66
N HIS A 40 -7.26 9.73 -1.18
CA HIS A 40 -8.22 9.53 -0.10
C HIS A 40 -7.58 9.19 1.24
N HIS A 41 -6.24 9.09 1.31
CA HIS A 41 -5.50 8.79 2.54
C HIS A 41 -6.06 7.56 3.25
N LEU A 42 -6.40 6.50 2.50
CA LEU A 42 -6.79 5.23 3.11
C LEU A 42 -5.57 4.62 3.81
N ASP A 43 -5.81 4.16 5.04
CA ASP A 43 -4.81 3.45 5.82
C ASP A 43 -4.55 2.06 5.20
N PHE A 44 -3.33 1.87 4.71
CA PHE A 44 -2.86 0.66 4.06
C PHE A 44 -2.16 -0.32 5.02
N GLU A 45 -2.16 -0.03 6.34
CA GLU A 45 -1.66 -0.91 7.41
C GLU A 45 -2.83 -1.56 8.19
N THR A 46 -4.06 -1.45 7.70
CA THR A 46 -5.24 -2.08 8.31
C THR A 46 -5.17 -3.60 8.21
N HIS A 47 -5.63 -4.31 9.24
CA HIS A 47 -5.59 -5.78 9.29
C HIS A 47 -7.00 -6.34 9.06
N ASN A 48 -7.10 -7.41 8.26
CA ASN A 48 -8.33 -8.18 8.06
C ASN A 48 -8.54 -9.21 9.21
N LYS A 49 -9.58 -10.06 9.13
CA LYS A 49 -9.85 -11.07 10.20
C LYS A 49 -8.81 -12.19 10.28
N GLN A 50 -7.96 -12.35 9.27
CA GLN A 50 -6.83 -13.26 9.27
C GLN A 50 -5.52 -12.57 9.68
N ASP A 51 -5.60 -11.36 10.24
CA ASP A 51 -4.43 -10.55 10.66
C ASP A 51 -3.47 -10.23 9.50
N ARG A 52 -4.02 -10.13 8.27
CA ARG A 52 -3.26 -9.77 7.08
C ARG A 52 -3.51 -8.32 6.70
N THR A 53 -2.45 -7.62 6.33
CA THR A 53 -2.49 -6.28 5.75
C THR A 53 -2.72 -6.34 4.22
N PRO A 54 -3.10 -5.23 3.57
CA PRO A 54 -3.11 -5.13 2.11
C PRO A 54 -1.76 -5.50 1.47
N LEU A 55 -0.63 -5.18 2.12
CA LEU A 55 0.70 -5.57 1.67
C LEU A 55 0.89 -7.10 1.70
N ASP A 56 0.43 -7.78 2.75
CA ASP A 56 0.51 -9.25 2.83
C ASP A 56 -0.26 -9.93 1.71
N ILE A 57 -1.45 -9.41 1.38
CA ILE A 57 -2.24 -9.89 0.23
C ILE A 57 -1.50 -9.65 -1.08
N ALA A 58 -0.91 -8.46 -1.28
CA ALA A 58 -0.15 -8.16 -2.49
C ALA A 58 1.05 -9.10 -2.65
N LEU A 59 1.77 -9.40 -1.56
CA LEU A 59 2.90 -10.33 -1.56
C LEU A 59 2.45 -11.77 -1.81
N SER A 60 1.36 -12.24 -1.19
CA SER A 60 0.86 -13.61 -1.39
C SER A 60 0.38 -13.84 -2.83
N GLU A 61 -0.19 -12.83 -3.46
CA GLU A 61 -0.69 -12.87 -4.84
C GLU A 61 0.38 -12.48 -5.89
N GLY A 62 1.63 -12.26 -5.46
CA GLY A 62 2.76 -11.92 -6.34
C GLY A 62 2.63 -10.55 -7.03
N LYS A 63 1.84 -9.62 -6.49
CA LYS A 63 1.63 -8.28 -7.02
C LYS A 63 2.78 -7.34 -6.64
N MET A 64 3.96 -7.60 -7.20
CA MET A 64 5.21 -6.91 -6.85
C MET A 64 5.14 -5.39 -7.01
N ASP A 65 4.47 -4.88 -8.04
CA ASP A 65 4.35 -3.43 -8.27
C ASP A 65 3.56 -2.72 -7.15
N ILE A 66 2.52 -3.38 -6.64
CA ILE A 66 1.72 -2.90 -5.51
C ILE A 66 2.54 -2.97 -4.22
N ALA A 67 3.24 -4.09 -3.98
CA ALA A 67 4.09 -4.25 -2.81
C ALA A 67 5.22 -3.21 -2.75
N ASN A 68 5.87 -2.95 -3.90
CA ASN A 68 6.90 -1.91 -4.02
C ASN A 68 6.32 -0.53 -3.71
N TYR A 69 5.12 -0.22 -4.20
CA TYR A 69 4.44 1.05 -3.93
C TYR A 69 4.13 1.24 -2.44
N PHE A 70 3.58 0.23 -1.76
CA PHE A 70 3.34 0.33 -0.31
C PHE A 70 4.62 0.50 0.48
N ASN A 71 5.67 -0.27 0.16
CA ASN A 71 6.97 -0.10 0.81
C ASN A 71 7.58 1.28 0.58
N GLN A 72 7.38 1.88 -0.60
CA GLN A 72 7.77 3.27 -0.86
C GLN A 72 7.01 4.25 0.05
N LYS A 73 5.69 4.06 0.23
CA LYS A 73 4.87 4.91 1.10
C LYS A 73 5.26 4.78 2.57
N ARG A 74 5.47 3.55 3.04
CA ARG A 74 5.99 3.26 4.38
C ARG A 74 7.36 3.88 4.61
N PHE A 75 8.26 3.74 3.64
CA PHE A 75 9.60 4.33 3.74
C PHE A 75 9.54 5.85 3.85
N GLN A 76 8.73 6.51 3.00
CA GLN A 76 8.50 7.95 3.09
C GLN A 76 7.94 8.34 4.47
N GLN A 77 6.95 7.61 4.98
CA GLN A 77 6.37 7.87 6.30
C GLN A 77 7.41 7.70 7.42
N ALA A 78 8.18 6.61 7.40
CA ALA A 78 9.21 6.30 8.39
C ALA A 78 10.33 7.35 8.40
N VAL A 79 10.74 7.85 7.22
CA VAL A 79 11.72 8.94 7.12
C VAL A 79 11.15 10.25 7.69
N LEU A 80 9.90 10.58 7.37
CA LEU A 80 9.24 11.80 7.86
C LEU A 80 8.96 11.77 9.37
N SER A 81 8.66 10.60 9.93
CA SER A 81 8.40 10.38 11.36
C SER A 81 9.67 10.19 12.20
N GLY A 82 10.85 10.08 11.56
CA GLY A 82 12.12 9.81 12.24
C GLY A 82 12.32 8.35 12.67
N GLN A 83 11.50 7.42 12.17
CA GLN A 83 11.59 5.98 12.44
C GLN A 83 12.71 5.31 11.61
N VAL A 84 13.97 5.63 11.95
CA VAL A 84 15.16 5.17 11.21
C VAL A 84 15.26 3.64 11.13
N GLU A 85 14.91 2.92 12.20
CA GLU A 85 15.00 1.45 12.19
C GLU A 85 13.94 0.80 11.29
N GLU A 86 12.75 1.37 11.19
CA GLU A 86 11.73 0.91 10.24
C GLU A 86 12.15 1.19 8.80
N ALA A 87 12.69 2.38 8.51
CA ALA A 87 13.23 2.71 7.20
C ALA A 87 14.33 1.72 6.77
N LYS A 88 15.23 1.35 7.68
CA LYS A 88 16.25 0.31 7.43
C LYS A 88 15.63 -1.07 7.24
N ALA A 89 14.61 -1.43 8.02
CA ALA A 89 13.92 -2.71 7.90
C ALA A 89 13.30 -2.87 6.51
N ILE A 90 12.59 -1.85 6.03
CA ILE A 90 11.99 -1.83 4.68
C ILE A 90 13.04 -2.04 3.60
N LEU A 91 14.20 -1.36 3.69
CA LEU A 91 15.30 -1.53 2.72
C LEU A 91 15.88 -2.95 2.72
N ARG A 92 15.99 -3.59 3.89
CA ARG A 92 16.50 -4.98 4.01
C ARG A 92 15.59 -6.01 3.35
N THR A 93 14.29 -5.72 3.21
CA THR A 93 13.35 -6.66 2.57
C THR A 93 13.61 -6.86 1.07
N GLY A 94 14.39 -5.97 0.42
CA GLY A 94 14.66 -6.04 -1.02
C GLY A 94 13.48 -5.64 -1.92
N TYR A 95 12.30 -5.34 -1.34
CA TYR A 95 11.10 -4.89 -2.05
C TYR A 95 11.06 -3.37 -2.28
N LEU A 96 12.14 -2.66 -1.97
CA LEU A 96 12.32 -1.28 -2.39
C LEU A 96 13.63 -1.21 -3.18
N LYS A 97 13.52 -1.32 -4.50
CA LYS A 97 14.59 -0.85 -5.38
C LYS A 97 14.54 0.67 -5.33
N LEU A 98 15.30 1.26 -4.40
CA LEU A 98 15.68 2.65 -4.54
C LEU A 98 16.42 2.75 -5.87
N ASP A 99 15.76 3.26 -6.89
CA ASP A 99 16.45 3.65 -8.10
C ASP A 99 17.29 4.88 -7.76
N ILE A 100 18.43 4.63 -7.13
CA ILE A 100 19.45 5.63 -6.81
C ILE A 100 20.07 6.22 -8.09
N ASN A 101 19.61 5.81 -9.28
CA ASN A 101 20.07 6.29 -10.58
C ASN A 101 19.02 7.12 -11.35
N HIS A 102 17.88 7.47 -10.76
CA HIS A 102 17.09 8.56 -11.33
C HIS A 102 17.44 9.86 -10.59
N PRO A 103 18.40 10.67 -11.10
CA PRO A 103 18.46 12.05 -10.69
C PRO A 103 17.07 12.63 -10.96
N THR A 104 16.48 13.22 -9.93
CA THR A 104 15.37 14.16 -10.07
C THR A 104 15.90 15.31 -10.89
N ASP A 105 15.86 15.15 -12.21
CA ASP A 105 16.23 16.16 -13.17
C ASP A 105 14.94 16.79 -13.71
N LYS A 106 14.77 18.05 -13.31
CA LYS A 106 13.85 19.11 -13.76
C LYS A 106 12.49 19.24 -13.06
#